data_AF-A0A7S2ST32-F1
#
_entry.id   AF-A0A7S2ST32-F1
#
_cell.length_a   1.000
_cell.length_b   1.000
_cell.length_c   1.000
_cell.angle_alpha   90.00
_cell.angle_beta   90.00
_cell.angle_gamma   90.00
#
_symmetry.space_group_name_H-M   'P 1'
#
loop_
_entity.id
_entity.type
_entity.pdbx_description
1 polymer ?
#
loop_
_entity_poly.entity_id
_entity_poly.type
_entity_poly.pdbx_seq_one_letter_code
_entity_poly.pdbx_strand_id
1 'polypeptide(L)'
;AAQHLGAGAAVAFGSDEATAELTYGEFDFRFFIDLITEAVGHQDPEQLTFLDLGSGAGRLVLGAGFVFPFRACLGVETVPALHYISEVALARAETLKCSGAPGFSDLQPCRTYCGDFYDLTAQADHPLRSVDI
;
A
#
# COMPACT_ATOMS: atom_id res chain seq x y z
N ALA A 1 -2.36 20.20 -46.57
CA ALA A 1 -3.35 20.95 -45.77
C ALA A 1 -4.28 19.90 -45.15
N ALA A 2 -4.07 19.49 -43.90
CA ALA A 2 -4.43 20.16 -42.64
C ALA A 2 -5.77 19.63 -42.09
N GLN A 3 -5.66 19.13 -40.86
CA GLN A 3 -6.61 18.53 -39.91
C GLN A 3 -7.96 19.23 -39.77
N HIS A 4 -9.00 18.49 -39.34
CA HIS A 4 -9.67 18.82 -38.07
C HIS A 4 -10.47 17.65 -37.46
N LEU A 5 -10.48 17.65 -36.12
CA LEU A 5 -10.98 16.64 -35.18
C LEU A 5 -12.49 16.76 -34.95
N GLY A 6 -13.14 15.65 -34.62
CA GLY A 6 -14.49 15.61 -34.03
C GLY A 6 -14.49 14.73 -32.79
N ALA A 7 -14.53 15.37 -31.62
CA ALA A 7 -14.66 14.73 -30.31
C ALA A 7 -16.07 14.15 -30.14
N GLY A 8 -16.17 12.84 -29.88
CA GLY A 8 -17.39 12.18 -29.43
C GLY A 8 -17.35 11.97 -27.92
N ALA A 9 -18.20 12.69 -27.21
CA ALA A 9 -18.28 12.75 -25.76
C ALA A 9 -18.42 11.36 -25.10
N ALA A 10 -17.56 11.09 -24.11
CA ALA A 10 -17.80 10.03 -23.13
C ALA A 10 -19.01 10.45 -22.29
N VAL A 11 -20.10 9.71 -22.40
CA VAL A 11 -21.29 9.92 -21.59
C VAL A 11 -21.02 9.32 -20.22
N ALA A 12 -20.82 10.18 -19.22
CA ALA A 12 -20.81 9.78 -17.81
C ALA A 12 -22.25 9.47 -17.40
N PHE A 13 -22.56 8.18 -17.19
CA PHE A 13 -23.81 7.72 -16.60
C PHE A 13 -23.54 7.20 -15.20
N GLY A 14 -24.21 7.79 -14.21
CA GLY A 14 -24.36 7.24 -12.86
C GLY A 14 -23.44 7.88 -11.82
N SER A 15 -23.92 8.94 -11.18
CA SER A 15 -23.44 9.35 -9.85
C SER A 15 -24.04 8.39 -8.82
N ASP A 16 -23.37 7.29 -8.52
CA ASP A 16 -23.77 6.34 -7.49
C ASP A 16 -23.09 6.72 -6.16
N GLU A 17 -23.83 7.35 -5.25
CA GLU A 17 -23.43 7.50 -3.84
C GLU A 17 -23.01 6.15 -3.22
N ALA A 18 -23.57 5.03 -3.71
CA ALA A 18 -23.20 3.67 -3.31
C ALA A 18 -21.77 3.25 -3.75
N THR A 19 -21.24 3.79 -4.85
CA THR A 19 -19.84 3.53 -5.22
C THR A 19 -18.87 4.28 -4.33
N ALA A 20 -19.20 5.50 -3.89
CA ALA A 20 -18.34 6.28 -2.99
C ALA A 20 -18.14 5.60 -1.62
N GLU A 21 -19.16 4.92 -1.09
CA GLU A 21 -19.03 4.11 0.14
C GLU A 21 -18.14 2.88 -0.02
N LEU A 22 -18.10 2.28 -1.22
CA LEU A 22 -17.16 1.18 -1.55
C LEU A 22 -15.76 1.67 -1.92
N THR A 23 -15.61 2.96 -2.25
CA THR A 23 -14.31 3.60 -2.60
C THR A 23 -13.62 4.18 -1.36
N TYR A 24 -14.23 4.11 -0.18
CA TYR A 24 -13.62 4.59 1.06
C TYR A 24 -12.33 3.82 1.35
N GLY A 25 -11.18 4.44 1.09
CA GLY A 25 -9.84 3.87 1.29
C GLY A 25 -9.11 3.43 0.02
N GLU A 26 -9.70 3.57 -1.18
CA GLU A 26 -8.97 3.32 -2.43
C GLU A 26 -8.05 4.49 -2.79
N PHE A 27 -6.88 4.52 -2.16
CA PHE A 27 -5.75 5.36 -2.55
C PHE A 27 -5.30 5.06 -4.00
N ASP A 28 -5.12 6.07 -4.84
CA ASP A 28 -4.63 5.86 -6.21
C ASP A 28 -3.21 5.28 -6.17
N PHE A 29 -3.02 4.10 -6.79
CA PHE A 29 -1.76 3.38 -6.65
C PHE A 29 -0.60 4.10 -7.34
N ARG A 30 -0.86 4.82 -8.44
CA ARG A 30 0.20 5.55 -9.14
C ARG A 30 0.66 6.75 -8.30
N PHE A 31 -0.29 7.52 -7.79
CA PHE A 31 -0.05 8.62 -6.88
C PHE A 31 0.71 8.17 -5.64
N PHE A 32 0.38 6.99 -5.08
CA PHE A 32 1.15 6.40 -3.98
C PHE A 32 2.62 6.19 -4.33
N ILE A 33 2.91 5.56 -5.47
CA ILE A 33 4.29 5.34 -5.90
C ILE A 33 5.02 6.67 -6.09
N ASP A 34 4.39 7.66 -6.72
CA ASP A 34 4.99 8.98 -6.94
C ASP A 34 5.27 9.69 -5.60
N LEU A 35 4.34 9.63 -4.64
CA LEU A 35 4.49 10.19 -3.29
C LEU A 35 5.64 9.53 -2.51
N ILE A 36 5.71 8.20 -2.49
CA ILE A 36 6.78 7.49 -1.78
C ILE A 36 8.14 7.72 -2.44
N THR A 37 8.19 7.80 -3.77
CA THR A 37 9.42 8.14 -4.50
C THR A 37 9.94 9.51 -4.09
N GLU A 38 9.05 10.51 -3.97
CA GLU A 38 9.41 11.85 -3.50
C GLU A 38 9.87 11.83 -2.03
N ALA A 39 9.15 11.11 -1.17
CA ALA A 39 9.45 11.03 0.26
C ALA A 39 10.79 10.34 0.57
N VAL A 40 11.14 9.27 -0.16
CA VAL A 40 12.45 8.60 -0.04
C VAL A 40 13.56 9.53 -0.51
N GLY A 41 13.32 10.32 -1.57
CA GLY A 41 14.25 11.32 -2.07
C GLY A 41 15.63 10.74 -2.40
N HIS A 42 16.66 11.17 -1.65
CA HIS A 42 18.05 10.72 -1.81
C HIS A 42 18.50 9.66 -0.80
N GLN A 43 17.60 9.19 0.08
CA GLN A 43 17.91 8.17 1.06
C GLN A 43 18.06 6.80 0.39
N ASP A 44 18.80 5.89 1.02
CA ASP A 44 18.91 4.50 0.59
C ASP A 44 17.66 3.71 1.05
N PRO A 45 16.74 3.32 0.14
CA PRO A 45 15.53 2.60 0.51
C PRO A 45 15.81 1.27 1.21
N GLU A 46 16.94 0.60 0.95
CA GLU A 46 17.28 -0.68 1.59
C GLU A 46 17.53 -0.53 3.10
N GLN A 47 17.74 0.69 3.59
CA GLN A 47 17.87 1.01 5.02
C GLN A 47 16.56 1.51 5.65
N LEU A 48 15.52 1.74 4.85
CA LEU A 48 14.25 2.30 5.32
C LEU A 48 13.20 1.23 5.57
N THR A 49 12.31 1.49 6.51
CA THR A 49 11.11 0.69 6.76
C THR A 49 9.88 1.51 6.40
N PHE A 50 9.03 0.97 5.53
CA PHE A 50 7.72 1.56 5.25
C PHE A 50 6.72 1.10 6.31
N LEU A 51 5.97 2.03 6.91
CA LEU A 51 4.96 1.75 7.94
C LEU A 51 3.63 2.41 7.55
N ASP A 52 2.59 1.59 7.41
CA ASP A 52 1.23 2.02 7.10
C ASP A 52 0.34 1.92 8.36
N LEU A 53 -0.17 3.07 8.81
CA LEU A 53 -1.01 3.18 10.01
C LEU A 53 -2.48 3.23 9.61
N GLY A 54 -3.25 2.21 10.01
CA GLY A 54 -4.58 1.97 9.45
C GLY A 54 -4.49 1.28 8.09
N SER A 55 -3.70 0.21 8.00
CA SER A 55 -3.31 -0.43 6.74
C SER A 55 -4.46 -1.12 5.99
N GLY A 56 -5.64 -1.24 6.62
CA GLY A 56 -6.81 -1.91 6.05
C GLY A 56 -6.49 -3.33 5.60
N ALA A 57 -6.80 -3.63 4.34
CA ALA A 57 -6.51 -4.92 3.71
C ALA A 57 -5.03 -5.09 3.25
N GLY A 58 -4.12 -4.20 3.64
CA GLY A 58 -2.67 -4.33 3.39
C GLY A 58 -2.22 -3.91 2.00
N ARG A 59 -3.06 -3.25 1.20
CA ARG A 59 -2.77 -2.94 -0.20
C ARG A 59 -1.52 -2.06 -0.37
N LEU A 60 -1.35 -1.03 0.46
CA LEU A 60 -0.18 -0.14 0.37
C LEU A 60 1.08 -0.80 0.92
N VAL A 61 0.97 -1.62 1.97
CA VAL A 61 2.08 -2.45 2.49
C VAL A 61 2.63 -3.36 1.41
N LEU A 62 1.76 -4.14 0.75
CA LEU A 62 2.16 -5.04 -0.33
C LEU A 62 2.63 -4.26 -1.56
N GLY A 63 1.96 -3.18 -1.91
CA GLY A 63 2.34 -2.32 -3.01
C GLY A 63 3.74 -1.74 -2.84
N ALA A 64 4.06 -1.22 -1.65
CA ALA A 64 5.40 -0.76 -1.32
C ALA A 64 6.41 -1.91 -1.39
N GLY A 65 6.08 -3.07 -0.82
CA GLY A 65 6.95 -4.24 -0.80
C GLY A 65 7.22 -4.86 -2.17
N PHE A 66 6.37 -4.59 -3.17
CA PHE A 66 6.63 -5.01 -4.54
C PHE A 66 7.33 -3.96 -5.39
N VAL A 67 7.31 -2.67 -5.03
CA VAL A 67 7.84 -1.58 -5.88
C VAL A 67 9.16 -1.04 -5.38
N PHE A 68 9.37 -1.00 -4.06
CA PHE A 68 10.56 -0.42 -3.45
C PHE A 68 11.35 -1.50 -2.71
N PRO A 69 12.69 -1.43 -2.72
CA PRO A 69 13.54 -2.39 -2.01
C PRO A 69 13.67 -2.01 -0.53
N PHE A 70 12.56 -1.73 0.15
CA PHE A 70 12.59 -1.40 1.58
C PHE A 70 13.10 -2.55 2.43
N ARG A 71 13.81 -2.24 3.52
CA ARG A 71 14.23 -3.23 4.54
C ARG A 71 13.06 -4.10 5.00
N ALA A 72 11.92 -3.46 5.21
CA ALA A 72 10.65 -4.10 5.51
C ALA A 72 9.47 -3.15 5.21
N CYS A 73 8.30 -3.72 4.95
CA CYS A 73 7.03 -3.01 4.87
C CYS A 73 6.07 -3.54 5.95
N LEU A 74 5.54 -2.65 6.78
CA LEU A 74 4.76 -3.01 7.96
C LEU A 74 3.38 -2.33 7.91
N GLY A 75 2.34 -3.04 8.33
CA GLY A 75 0.98 -2.50 8.44
C GLY A 75 0.38 -2.71 9.83
N VAL A 76 -0.33 -1.71 10.34
CA VAL A 76 -1.12 -1.81 11.57
C VAL A 76 -2.59 -1.56 11.25
N GLU A 77 -3.46 -2.47 11.66
CA GLU A 77 -4.90 -2.35 11.46
C GLU A 77 -5.65 -2.69 12.74
N THR A 78 -6.58 -1.83 13.14
CA THR A 78 -7.36 -2.01 14.39
C THR A 78 -8.57 -2.92 14.18
N VAL A 79 -9.16 -2.92 12.98
CA VAL A 79 -10.33 -3.72 12.62
C VAL A 79 -9.90 -5.16 12.30
N PRO A 80 -10.23 -6.15 13.14
CA PRO A 80 -9.69 -7.51 12.99
C PRO A 80 -10.07 -8.18 11.66
N ALA A 81 -11.26 -7.87 11.12
CA ALA A 81 -11.70 -8.40 9.84
C ALA A 81 -10.84 -7.90 8.66
N LEU A 82 -10.43 -6.63 8.68
CA LEU A 82 -9.54 -6.05 7.65
C LEU A 82 -8.13 -6.59 7.80
N HIS A 83 -7.64 -6.71 9.03
CA HIS A 83 -6.36 -7.34 9.32
C HIS A 83 -6.31 -8.79 8.79
N TYR A 84 -7.36 -9.59 9.03
CA TYR A 84 -7.44 -10.95 8.50
C TYR A 84 -7.37 -10.99 6.97
N ILE A 85 -8.06 -10.06 6.28
CA ILE A 85 -7.97 -9.94 4.82
C ILE A 85 -6.52 -9.63 4.40
N SER A 86 -5.84 -8.75 5.13
CA SER A 86 -4.44 -8.41 4.88
C SER A 86 -3.51 -9.62 5.07
N GLU A 87 -3.70 -10.44 6.10
CA GLU A 87 -2.91 -11.66 6.30
C GLU A 87 -3.09 -12.66 5.15
N VAL A 88 -4.33 -12.84 4.68
CA VAL A 88 -4.64 -13.68 3.53
C VAL A 88 -4.00 -13.12 2.24
N ALA A 89 -4.04 -11.80 2.04
CA ALA A 89 -3.41 -11.15 0.90
C ALA A 89 -1.89 -11.29 0.93
N LEU A 90 -1.27 -11.12 2.09
CA LEU A 90 0.18 -11.31 2.30
C LEU A 90 0.60 -12.75 1.98
N ALA A 91 -0.08 -13.75 2.53
CA ALA A 91 0.24 -15.16 2.27
C ALA A 91 0.15 -15.51 0.77
N ARG A 92 -0.80 -14.88 0.04
CA ARG A 92 -0.87 -15.02 -1.43
C ARG A 92 0.29 -14.31 -2.12
N ALA A 93 0.60 -13.09 -1.70
CA ALA A 93 1.65 -12.26 -2.29
C ALA A 93 3.04 -12.90 -2.17
N GLU A 94 3.34 -13.58 -1.05
CA GLU A 94 4.60 -14.31 -0.83
C GLU A 94 4.87 -15.41 -1.87
N THR A 95 3.81 -15.93 -2.51
CA THR A 95 3.95 -16.95 -3.56
C THR A 95 4.23 -16.35 -4.95
N LEU A 96 4.12 -15.04 -5.11
CA LEU A 96 4.29 -14.36 -6.39
C LEU A 96 5.77 -14.14 -6.72
N LYS A 97 6.09 -14.19 -8.01
CA LYS A 97 7.39 -13.83 -8.57
C LYS A 97 7.19 -12.68 -9.55
N CYS A 98 7.72 -11.53 -9.17
CA CYS A 98 7.42 -10.25 -9.82
C CYS A 98 8.66 -9.55 -10.37
N SER A 99 9.87 -10.04 -10.05
CA SER A 99 11.15 -9.55 -10.57
C SER A 99 11.28 -9.51 -12.11
N GLY A 100 10.39 -10.17 -12.85
CA GLY A 100 10.31 -10.09 -14.32
C GLY A 100 9.40 -8.98 -14.87
N ALA A 101 8.64 -8.28 -14.02
CA ALA A 101 7.72 -7.23 -14.42
C ALA A 101 8.37 -5.83 -14.28
N PRO A 102 8.28 -4.94 -15.29
CA PRO A 102 8.87 -3.61 -15.22
C PRO A 102 8.33 -2.79 -14.04
N GLY A 103 9.23 -2.28 -13.19
CA GLY A 103 8.88 -1.46 -12.03
C GLY A 103 8.44 -2.26 -10.80
N PHE A 104 8.58 -3.58 -10.81
CA PHE A 104 8.28 -4.45 -9.67
C PHE A 104 9.47 -5.36 -9.33
N SER A 105 9.65 -5.65 -8.05
CA SER A 105 10.56 -6.65 -7.51
C SER A 105 9.77 -7.86 -7.01
N ASP A 106 10.46 -8.94 -6.65
CA ASP A 106 9.87 -9.91 -5.71
C ASP A 106 9.51 -9.21 -4.39
N LEU A 107 8.57 -9.78 -3.64
CA LEU A 107 8.06 -9.16 -2.42
C LEU A 107 9.17 -8.97 -1.37
N GLN A 108 9.39 -7.73 -0.94
CA GLN A 108 10.23 -7.41 0.22
C GLN A 108 9.60 -7.93 1.51
N PRO A 109 10.37 -8.10 2.62
CA PRO A 109 9.80 -8.54 3.89
C PRO A 109 8.59 -7.70 4.33
N CYS A 110 7.41 -8.32 4.36
CA CYS A 110 6.17 -7.67 4.74
C CYS A 110 5.57 -8.32 6.00
N ARG A 111 5.01 -7.52 6.90
CA ARG A 111 4.29 -8.01 8.09
C ARG A 111 3.10 -7.11 8.41
N THR A 112 2.03 -7.68 8.94
CA THR A 112 0.87 -6.93 9.42
C THR A 112 0.56 -7.25 10.87
N TYR A 113 0.02 -6.29 11.59
CA TYR A 113 -0.31 -6.38 13.02
C TYR A 113 -1.75 -5.96 13.25
N CYS A 114 -2.47 -6.71 14.09
CA CYS A 114 -3.80 -6.34 14.55
C CYS A 114 -3.66 -5.53 15.84
N GLY A 115 -4.07 -4.27 15.84
CA GLY A 115 -3.98 -3.43 17.02
C GLY A 115 -4.30 -1.96 16.77
N ASP A 116 -4.43 -1.21 17.86
CA ASP A 116 -4.53 0.25 17.82
C ASP A 116 -3.12 0.85 17.70
N PHE A 117 -2.89 1.66 16.67
CA PHE A 117 -1.61 2.33 16.47
C PHE A 117 -1.34 3.48 17.46
N TYR A 118 -2.33 3.87 18.27
CA TYR A 118 -2.11 4.77 19.41
C TYR A 118 -1.66 4.02 20.68
N ASP A 119 -1.84 2.70 20.74
CA ASP A 119 -1.50 1.85 21.90
C ASP A 119 -0.23 0.99 21.70
N LEU A 120 0.61 1.38 20.73
CA LEU A 120 1.82 0.65 20.32
C LEU A 120 2.89 0.52 21.42
N THR A 121 2.73 1.24 22.53
CA THR A 121 3.69 1.27 23.63
C THR A 121 3.30 0.37 24.81
N ALA A 122 2.07 -0.15 24.88
CA ALA A 122 1.59 -0.92 26.04
C ALA A 122 1.99 -2.41 26.02
N GLN A 123 2.46 -2.94 24.91
CA GLN A 123 2.93 -4.32 24.80
C GLN A 123 4.47 -4.37 24.77
N ALA A 124 5.08 -5.06 25.74
CA ALA A 124 6.53 -5.08 25.94
C ALA A 124 7.31 -5.58 24.71
N ASP A 125 6.71 -6.47 23.91
CA ASP A 125 7.28 -7.08 22.71
C ASP A 125 6.69 -6.51 21.41
N HIS A 126 6.12 -5.31 21.44
CA HIS A 126 5.44 -4.76 20.26
C HIS A 126 6.44 -4.54 19.10
N PRO A 127 6.21 -5.13 17.91
CA PRO A 127 7.17 -5.15 16.80
C PRO A 127 7.47 -3.79 16.16
N LEU A 128 6.74 -2.74 16.55
CA LEU A 128 6.98 -1.36 16.13
C LEU A 128 7.88 -0.58 17.09
N ARG A 129 8.23 -1.13 18.26
CA ARG A 129 9.25 -0.54 19.14
C ARG A 129 10.67 -0.62 18.55
N SER A 130 10.88 -1.51 17.57
CA SER A 130 12.14 -1.66 16.83
C SER A 130 12.17 -0.93 15.49
N VAL A 131 11.08 -0.26 15.13
CA VAL A 131 11.05 0.67 14.01
C VAL A 131 11.47 2.01 14.59
N ASP A 132 12.69 2.45 14.28
CA ASP A 132 13.10 3.83 14.57
C ASP A 132 12.18 4.75 13.76
N ILE A 133 11.19 5.36 14.42
CA ILE A 133 10.30 6.39 13.85
C ILE A 133 10.96 7.77 14.01
#